data_AF-A0A2C6CJR3-F1
#
_entry.id   AF-A0A2C6CJR3-F1
#
_cell.length_a   1.000
_cell.length_b   1.000
_cell.length_c   1.000
_cell.angle_alpha   90.00
_cell.angle_beta   90.00
_cell.angle_gamma   90.00
#
_symmetry.space_group_name_H-M   'P 1'
#
loop_
_entity.id
_entity.type
_entity.pdbx_description
1 polymer ?
#
loop_
_entity_poly.entity_id
_entity_poly.type
_entity_poly.pdbx_seq_one_letter_code
_entity_poly.pdbx_strand_id
1 'polypeptide(L)'
;MKIKPLTFALGLALSSTVQAFTQFGGQGIMPMGHEWLTRTAALEVLDAEHIIEPDPNDPRHAWRYGLAKNIALHTAQDEITRLQSQLNNNPLYEPRYDSVNSAIVGERWVDIAGFNVTNASTDPAGPNCFSAVSQEPADIQLDHFMRRYDDIAGQGGVDAAYRAQKRFVQHFIDAAMAEEKRLKVWDGGGHAALAEVDHNYFLFGRAVHLFQDSFSPEHTVRLPQDNYEKVWQVKAYLCSEGAEQHSHDTKDVLNFTSGDVIWQANTRLESGWQSYRISSMKPVAIVALEASKDLWAAFIRTMAIPKAQRLSVAEQEAQRLVQNWLSFDEAAMLAWYEDESKRDHTYVLAPNESGKGKSLEACMAELNVGTTSQTERVAQLDAERNQCLFNIEAEPGFEDLNDPHLDIPYNWRWKSLTWQTPPSGWAYPQLSADTGTQITIKSPVNNQYLAAQTLNNESRITFSPTEPIDLIQVTNAEGQHYFRTTQAPSLFLSYSSTSAGYLKLVDSPKQALYSLIYQGGVWNIKNQFWQQYIWFNQAQNQPELNRHGEPDQLSAKWMIESI
;
A
#
# COMPACT_ATOMS: atom_id res chain seq x y z
N MET A 1 -32.95 -59.72 -4.04
CA MET A 1 -33.77 -58.60 -4.52
C MET A 1 -33.04 -57.30 -4.21
N LYS A 2 -32.74 -56.51 -5.25
CA LYS A 2 -32.04 -55.22 -5.18
C LYS A 2 -32.98 -54.15 -4.64
N ILE A 3 -32.55 -53.32 -3.67
CA ILE A 3 -32.89 -51.88 -3.63
C ILE A 3 -31.63 -51.11 -3.16
N LYS A 4 -31.40 -50.01 -3.89
CA LYS A 4 -30.21 -49.16 -4.09
C LYS A 4 -29.58 -48.52 -2.85
N PRO A 5 -28.27 -48.19 -2.88
CA PRO A 5 -27.67 -47.23 -1.96
C PRO A 5 -28.18 -45.81 -2.29
N LEU A 6 -28.59 -45.08 -1.26
CA LEU A 6 -28.97 -43.68 -1.36
C LEU A 6 -27.70 -42.88 -1.66
N THR A 7 -27.60 -42.39 -2.89
CA THR A 7 -26.59 -41.43 -3.32
C THR A 7 -26.84 -40.14 -2.55
N PHE A 8 -26.02 -39.86 -1.53
CA PHE A 8 -25.88 -38.51 -0.99
C PHE A 8 -25.16 -37.69 -2.06
N ALA A 9 -25.95 -37.04 -2.93
CA ALA A 9 -25.45 -35.92 -3.70
C ALA A 9 -25.11 -34.82 -2.69
N LEU A 10 -23.83 -34.69 -2.35
CA LEU A 10 -23.29 -33.41 -1.90
C LEU A 10 -23.54 -32.44 -3.05
N GLY A 11 -24.64 -31.71 -2.96
CA GLY A 11 -24.82 -30.50 -3.73
C GLY A 11 -23.71 -29.55 -3.32
N LEU A 12 -22.71 -29.44 -4.19
CA LEU A 12 -21.79 -28.31 -4.27
C LEU A 12 -22.63 -27.04 -4.46
N ALA A 13 -23.11 -26.48 -3.36
CA ALA A 13 -23.43 -25.07 -3.28
C ALA A 13 -22.13 -24.35 -2.88
N LEU A 14 -21.18 -24.30 -3.81
CA LEU A 14 -20.20 -23.22 -3.83
C LEU A 14 -20.97 -21.98 -4.29
N SER A 15 -21.76 -21.40 -3.38
CA SER A 15 -22.20 -20.02 -3.54
C SER A 15 -20.95 -19.16 -3.35
N SER A 16 -20.27 -18.86 -4.46
CA SER A 16 -19.30 -17.78 -4.54
C SER A 16 -20.05 -16.48 -4.22
N THR A 17 -20.11 -16.11 -2.95
CA THR A 17 -20.49 -14.76 -2.56
C THR A 17 -19.38 -13.84 -3.06
N VAL A 18 -19.61 -13.19 -4.19
CA VAL A 18 -18.73 -12.15 -4.73
C VAL A 18 -18.65 -11.05 -3.66
N GLN A 19 -17.51 -10.94 -2.99
CA GLN A 19 -17.25 -9.91 -2.00
C GLN A 19 -16.75 -8.68 -2.74
N ALA A 20 -17.65 -7.77 -3.11
CA ALA A 20 -17.29 -6.52 -3.76
C ALA A 20 -17.19 -5.35 -2.75
N PHE A 21 -16.83 -5.59 -1.49
CA PHE A 21 -16.97 -4.61 -0.40
C PHE A 21 -15.74 -4.66 0.53
N THR A 22 -15.15 -3.53 0.90
CA THR A 22 -13.69 -3.51 1.20
C THR A 22 -13.20 -2.68 2.40
N GLN A 23 -13.92 -1.67 2.91
CA GLN A 23 -13.36 -0.75 3.93
C GLN A 23 -13.91 -0.86 5.37
N PHE A 24 -15.18 -1.23 5.62
CA PHE A 24 -15.72 -1.31 7.00
C PHE A 24 -16.39 -2.65 7.36
N GLY A 25 -15.91 -3.23 8.47
CA GLY A 25 -16.63 -4.10 9.41
C GLY A 25 -17.08 -5.48 8.94
N GLY A 26 -16.47 -6.53 9.50
CA GLY A 26 -17.01 -7.87 9.86
C GLY A 26 -17.77 -8.75 8.85
N GLN A 27 -18.15 -8.23 7.68
CA GLN A 27 -18.99 -8.90 6.67
C GLN A 27 -18.77 -8.35 5.24
N GLY A 28 -18.04 -7.24 5.06
CA GLY A 28 -17.92 -6.60 3.74
C GLY A 28 -19.24 -5.94 3.31
N ILE A 29 -19.65 -4.88 4.01
CA ILE A 29 -20.94 -4.18 3.78
C ILE A 29 -20.74 -2.81 3.10
N MET A 30 -19.54 -2.24 3.13
CA MET A 30 -19.23 -0.95 2.45
C MET A 30 -18.66 -1.15 1.05
N PRO A 31 -19.30 -0.59 0.01
CA PRO A 31 -18.87 -0.81 -1.37
C PRO A 31 -17.49 -0.21 -1.59
N MET A 32 -16.79 -0.67 -2.62
CA MET A 32 -15.47 -0.14 -2.96
C MET A 32 -15.49 1.35 -3.21
N GLY A 33 -14.47 2.05 -2.72
CA GLY A 33 -14.24 3.47 -2.94
C GLY A 33 -13.04 3.66 -3.86
N HIS A 34 -11.90 3.97 -3.26
CA HIS A 34 -10.63 4.17 -3.96
C HIS A 34 -10.16 2.93 -4.73
N GLU A 35 -10.46 1.73 -4.27
CA GLU A 35 -10.14 0.50 -5.01
C GLU A 35 -10.86 0.47 -6.36
N TRP A 36 -12.12 0.92 -6.37
CA TRP A 36 -12.94 0.99 -7.57
C TRP A 36 -12.40 2.02 -8.56
N LEU A 37 -12.03 3.21 -8.08
CA LEU A 37 -11.44 4.27 -8.91
C LEU A 37 -10.10 3.81 -9.50
N THR A 38 -9.23 3.26 -8.66
CA THR A 38 -7.89 2.78 -9.03
C THR A 38 -7.96 1.71 -10.10
N ARG A 39 -8.81 0.69 -9.86
CA ARG A 39 -9.07 -0.40 -10.80
C ARG A 39 -9.62 0.11 -12.13
N THR A 40 -10.70 0.88 -12.09
CA THR A 40 -11.44 1.28 -13.30
C THR A 40 -10.60 2.22 -14.16
N ALA A 41 -9.88 3.17 -13.54
CA ALA A 41 -8.97 4.06 -14.25
C ALA A 41 -7.88 3.27 -15.01
N ALA A 42 -7.25 2.29 -14.34
CA ALA A 42 -6.21 1.47 -14.95
C ALA A 42 -6.73 0.68 -16.16
N LEU A 43 -7.88 0.02 -16.01
CA LEU A 43 -8.45 -0.81 -17.07
C LEU A 43 -8.91 0.01 -18.27
N GLU A 44 -9.51 1.18 -18.05
CA GLU A 44 -9.90 2.08 -19.14
C GLU A 44 -8.67 2.64 -19.88
N VAL A 45 -7.58 2.96 -19.16
CA VAL A 45 -6.32 3.42 -19.77
C VAL A 45 -5.63 2.33 -20.59
N LEU A 46 -5.71 1.08 -20.13
CA LEU A 46 -5.10 -0.08 -20.79
C LEU A 46 -5.97 -0.70 -21.89
N ASP A 47 -7.15 -0.11 -22.17
CA ASP A 47 -8.17 -0.66 -23.09
C ASP A 47 -8.47 -2.14 -22.79
N ALA A 48 -8.61 -2.46 -21.49
CA ALA A 48 -8.77 -3.81 -21.00
C ALA A 48 -10.25 -4.18 -20.84
N GLU A 49 -10.56 -5.45 -21.08
CA GLU A 49 -11.92 -5.96 -20.87
C GLU A 49 -12.38 -5.77 -19.42
N HIS A 50 -13.63 -5.33 -19.28
CA HIS A 50 -14.25 -5.06 -18.01
C HIS A 50 -15.26 -6.16 -17.66
N ILE A 51 -15.24 -6.69 -16.44
CA ILE A 51 -16.27 -7.63 -15.94
C ILE A 51 -17.67 -6.99 -15.82
N ILE A 52 -17.76 -5.67 -15.95
CA ILE A 52 -18.99 -4.90 -15.78
C ILE A 52 -19.42 -4.45 -17.15
N GLU A 53 -20.71 -4.59 -17.42
CA GLU A 53 -21.29 -4.11 -18.65
C GLU A 53 -21.20 -2.58 -18.76
N PRO A 54 -21.00 -2.02 -19.97
CA PRO A 54 -21.01 -0.58 -20.17
C PRO A 54 -22.27 0.06 -19.59
N ASP A 55 -22.12 1.12 -18.80
CA ASP A 55 -23.25 1.83 -18.20
C ASP A 55 -23.96 2.67 -19.28
N PRO A 56 -25.20 2.33 -19.68
CA PRO A 56 -25.91 3.06 -20.73
C PRO A 56 -26.25 4.51 -20.33
N ASN A 57 -26.19 4.83 -19.03
CA ASN A 57 -26.44 6.15 -18.49
C ASN A 57 -25.17 6.85 -17.99
N ASP A 58 -23.99 6.39 -18.44
CA ASP A 58 -22.73 7.01 -18.08
C ASP A 58 -22.76 8.52 -18.44
N PRO A 59 -22.72 9.42 -17.42
CA PRO A 59 -22.89 10.85 -17.64
C PRO A 59 -21.73 11.45 -18.46
N ARG A 60 -20.57 10.78 -18.52
CA ARG A 60 -19.38 11.25 -19.23
C ARG A 60 -19.61 11.40 -20.74
N HIS A 61 -20.56 10.65 -21.31
CA HIS A 61 -20.91 10.74 -22.74
C HIS A 61 -21.40 12.14 -23.16
N ALA A 62 -21.94 12.91 -22.22
CA ALA A 62 -22.40 14.27 -22.44
C ALA A 62 -21.48 15.34 -21.82
N TRP A 63 -20.46 14.94 -21.06
CA TRP A 63 -19.53 15.86 -20.39
C TRP A 63 -18.53 16.46 -21.38
N ARG A 64 -18.14 17.72 -21.12
CA ARG A 64 -17.15 18.45 -21.94
C ARG A 64 -15.89 18.85 -21.18
N TYR A 65 -15.93 18.79 -19.86
CA TYR A 65 -14.88 19.24 -18.93
C TYR A 65 -14.83 18.29 -17.74
N GLY A 66 -13.74 18.31 -16.95
CA GLY A 66 -13.52 17.31 -15.90
C GLY A 66 -13.19 15.90 -16.44
N LEU A 67 -12.74 15.81 -17.69
CA LEU A 67 -12.32 14.57 -18.36
C LEU A 67 -10.79 14.44 -18.36
N ALA A 68 -10.29 13.21 -18.52
CA ALA A 68 -8.86 12.94 -18.57
C ALA A 68 -8.17 13.76 -19.68
N LYS A 69 -7.00 14.34 -19.37
CA LYS A 69 -6.30 15.33 -20.21
C LYS A 69 -5.19 14.71 -21.06
N ASN A 70 -4.54 13.64 -20.60
CA ASN A 70 -3.45 12.95 -21.29
C ASN A 70 -3.33 11.46 -20.94
N ILE A 71 -4.11 10.63 -21.63
CA ILE A 71 -4.11 9.16 -21.51
C ILE A 71 -3.27 8.45 -22.59
N ALA A 72 -2.48 9.18 -23.38
CA ALA A 72 -1.74 8.59 -24.49
C ALA A 72 -0.60 7.69 -23.99
N LEU A 73 -0.52 6.46 -24.53
CA LEU A 73 0.46 5.44 -24.15
C LEU A 73 1.36 4.95 -25.31
N HIS A 74 1.33 5.61 -26.47
CA HIS A 74 2.07 5.18 -27.67
C HIS A 74 3.60 5.07 -27.47
N THR A 75 4.17 5.73 -26.46
CA THR A 75 5.59 5.66 -26.10
C THR A 75 5.92 4.57 -25.06
N ALA A 76 4.92 3.82 -24.58
CA ALA A 76 5.05 2.93 -23.43
C ALA A 76 4.65 1.47 -23.74
N GLN A 77 4.75 1.05 -25.00
CA GLN A 77 4.24 -0.25 -25.45
C GLN A 77 4.91 -1.45 -24.75
N ASP A 78 6.20 -1.35 -24.44
CA ASP A 78 6.93 -2.41 -23.74
C ASP A 78 6.40 -2.60 -22.32
N GLU A 79 6.14 -1.50 -21.61
CA GLU A 79 5.55 -1.54 -20.27
C GLU A 79 4.12 -2.05 -20.32
N ILE A 80 3.29 -1.59 -21.27
CA ILE A 80 1.93 -2.13 -21.47
C ILE A 80 1.96 -3.64 -21.66
N THR A 81 2.88 -4.13 -22.50
CA THR A 81 3.04 -5.57 -22.77
C THR A 81 3.43 -6.32 -21.50
N ARG A 82 4.34 -5.76 -20.69
CA ARG A 82 4.72 -6.33 -19.39
C ARG A 82 3.52 -6.44 -18.46
N LEU A 83 2.77 -5.35 -18.28
CA LEU A 83 1.58 -5.31 -17.42
C LEU A 83 0.53 -6.33 -17.86
N GLN A 84 0.23 -6.38 -19.15
CA GLN A 84 -0.78 -7.29 -19.71
C GLN A 84 -0.37 -8.76 -19.67
N SER A 85 0.94 -9.07 -19.55
CA SER A 85 1.45 -10.43 -19.45
C SER A 85 1.22 -11.09 -18.08
N GLN A 86 0.96 -10.30 -17.04
CA GLN A 86 0.80 -10.77 -15.66
C GLN A 86 -0.67 -10.66 -15.24
N LEU A 87 -1.44 -11.71 -15.52
CA LEU A 87 -2.86 -11.75 -15.15
C LEU A 87 -3.03 -11.98 -13.64
N ASN A 88 -4.04 -11.36 -13.06
CA ASN A 88 -4.43 -11.55 -11.66
C ASN A 88 -5.97 -11.65 -11.58
N ASN A 89 -6.44 -12.75 -11.00
CA ASN A 89 -7.85 -13.11 -10.90
C ASN A 89 -8.38 -12.98 -9.46
N ASN A 90 -7.79 -12.09 -8.65
CA ASN A 90 -8.27 -11.82 -7.31
C ASN A 90 -9.77 -11.43 -7.37
N PRO A 91 -10.68 -12.27 -6.84
CA PRO A 91 -12.12 -12.05 -6.97
C PRO A 91 -12.61 -10.90 -6.09
N LEU A 92 -11.80 -10.47 -5.11
CA LEU A 92 -12.11 -9.32 -4.26
C LEU A 92 -12.05 -8.03 -5.06
N TYR A 93 -11.06 -7.87 -5.94
CA TYR A 93 -10.85 -6.62 -6.68
C TYR A 93 -11.07 -6.74 -8.18
N GLU A 94 -11.17 -7.94 -8.75
CA GLU A 94 -11.19 -8.19 -10.20
C GLU A 94 -10.21 -7.31 -11.00
N PRO A 95 -8.91 -7.27 -10.61
CA PRO A 95 -7.95 -6.29 -11.10
C PRO A 95 -7.50 -6.56 -12.54
N ARG A 96 -7.77 -7.77 -13.06
CA ARG A 96 -7.32 -8.33 -14.34
C ARG A 96 -5.80 -8.50 -14.47
N TYR A 97 -5.03 -7.50 -14.07
CA TYR A 97 -3.56 -7.48 -14.11
C TYR A 97 -2.98 -7.35 -12.70
N ASP A 98 -1.84 -7.98 -12.48
CA ASP A 98 -1.19 -8.03 -11.17
C ASP A 98 -0.73 -6.65 -10.67
N SER A 99 -0.26 -5.80 -11.57
CA SER A 99 0.12 -4.43 -11.25
C SER A 99 -1.06 -3.56 -10.82
N VAL A 100 -2.27 -3.83 -11.32
CA VAL A 100 -3.49 -3.16 -10.86
C VAL A 100 -3.86 -3.64 -9.46
N ASN A 101 -3.75 -4.94 -9.18
CA ASN A 101 -3.91 -5.48 -7.81
C ASN A 101 -2.91 -4.85 -6.84
N SER A 102 -1.65 -4.73 -7.27
CA SER A 102 -0.57 -4.16 -6.48
C SER A 102 -0.84 -2.71 -6.10
N ALA A 103 -1.31 -1.90 -7.06
CA ALA A 103 -1.71 -0.51 -6.80
C ALA A 103 -2.93 -0.39 -5.87
N ILE A 104 -3.92 -1.28 -5.99
CA ILE A 104 -5.06 -1.32 -5.06
C ILE A 104 -4.58 -1.63 -3.64
N VAL A 105 -3.73 -2.64 -3.45
CA VAL A 105 -3.19 -2.99 -2.13
C VAL A 105 -2.35 -1.84 -1.56
N GLY A 106 -1.58 -1.15 -2.40
CA GLY A 106 -0.79 0.02 -2.01
C GLY A 106 -1.60 1.25 -1.66
N GLU A 107 -2.72 1.47 -2.33
CA GLU A 107 -3.69 2.52 -2.02
C GLU A 107 -4.30 2.25 -0.63
N ARG A 108 -4.88 1.05 -0.47
CA ARG A 108 -5.45 0.58 0.80
C ARG A 108 -4.47 0.63 1.96
N TRP A 109 -3.19 0.38 1.70
CA TRP A 109 -2.14 0.41 2.73
C TRP A 109 -2.05 1.78 3.42
N VAL A 110 -2.26 2.89 2.70
CA VAL A 110 -2.21 4.23 3.31
C VAL A 110 -3.31 4.39 4.34
N ASP A 111 -4.53 3.95 4.02
CA ASP A 111 -5.66 4.00 4.95
C ASP A 111 -5.50 3.05 6.13
N ILE A 112 -5.16 1.79 5.88
CA ILE A 112 -5.36 0.72 6.86
C ILE A 112 -4.07 0.05 7.35
N ALA A 113 -2.91 0.32 6.73
CA ALA A 113 -1.60 -0.16 7.17
C ALA A 113 -1.50 -1.69 7.40
N GLY A 114 -2.34 -2.46 6.70
CA GLY A 114 -2.45 -3.91 6.87
C GLY A 114 -3.22 -4.37 8.12
N PHE A 115 -3.80 -3.46 8.91
CA PHE A 115 -4.60 -3.80 10.08
C PHE A 115 -5.95 -4.41 9.71
N ASN A 116 -6.40 -5.35 10.55
CA ASN A 116 -7.80 -5.76 10.58
C ASN A 116 -8.60 -4.69 11.33
N VAL A 117 -9.26 -3.80 10.59
CA VAL A 117 -10.03 -2.67 11.11
C VAL A 117 -11.14 -3.13 12.05
N THR A 118 -11.80 -4.26 11.76
CA THR A 118 -12.87 -4.82 12.60
C THR A 118 -12.33 -5.20 13.98
N ASN A 119 -11.23 -5.95 14.01
CA ASN A 119 -10.63 -6.40 15.26
C ASN A 119 -10.03 -5.21 16.02
N ALA A 120 -9.31 -4.32 15.34
CA ALA A 120 -8.72 -3.14 15.95
C ALA A 120 -9.77 -2.21 16.59
N SER A 121 -10.96 -2.09 15.98
CA SER A 121 -12.04 -1.25 16.48
C SER A 121 -12.87 -1.89 17.59
N THR A 122 -12.74 -3.21 17.82
CA THR A 122 -13.58 -3.94 18.78
C THR A 122 -12.79 -4.62 19.90
N ASP A 123 -11.46 -4.66 19.80
CA ASP A 123 -10.60 -5.25 20.83
C ASP A 123 -10.58 -4.36 22.09
N PRO A 124 -11.14 -4.81 23.22
CA PRO A 124 -11.11 -4.03 24.46
C PRO A 124 -9.77 -4.12 25.19
N ALA A 125 -8.84 -4.97 24.74
CA ALA A 125 -7.59 -5.25 25.46
C ALA A 125 -6.47 -4.24 25.16
N GLY A 126 -6.57 -3.44 24.10
CA GLY A 126 -5.56 -2.45 23.74
C GLY A 126 -6.08 -1.33 22.84
N PRO A 127 -5.17 -0.48 22.34
CA PRO A 127 -5.53 0.66 21.50
C PRO A 127 -6.03 0.22 20.12
N ASN A 128 -6.84 1.07 19.49
CA ASN A 128 -7.20 0.90 18.09
C ASN A 128 -6.01 1.28 17.20
N CYS A 129 -5.15 0.31 16.88
CA CYS A 129 -3.94 0.58 16.10
C CYS A 129 -4.18 0.99 14.65
N PHE A 130 -5.35 0.68 14.08
CA PHE A 130 -5.74 1.26 12.80
C PHE A 130 -5.84 2.79 12.93
N SER A 131 -6.66 3.29 13.85
CA SER A 131 -6.81 4.73 14.09
C SER A 131 -5.50 5.40 14.49
N ALA A 132 -4.79 4.80 15.44
CA ALA A 132 -3.61 5.40 16.06
C ALA A 132 -2.35 5.39 15.18
N VAL A 133 -2.29 4.56 14.13
CA VAL A 133 -1.12 4.48 13.24
C VAL A 133 -1.40 5.09 11.87
N SER A 134 -2.56 4.80 11.26
CA SER A 134 -2.80 5.08 9.84
C SER A 134 -3.92 6.07 9.54
N GLN A 135 -4.56 6.67 10.53
CA GLN A 135 -5.69 7.58 10.29
C GLN A 135 -5.61 8.90 11.03
N GLU A 136 -5.43 8.88 12.36
CA GLU A 136 -5.59 10.08 13.18
C GLU A 136 -4.32 10.90 13.48
N PRO A 137 -3.09 10.34 13.45
CA PRO A 137 -1.90 11.14 13.75
C PRO A 137 -1.72 12.32 12.80
N ALA A 138 -1.22 13.44 13.32
CA ALA A 138 -1.12 14.70 12.58
C ALA A 138 -0.18 14.62 11.36
N ASP A 139 0.94 13.91 11.49
CA ASP A 139 1.89 13.69 10.41
C ASP A 139 1.31 12.85 9.26
N ILE A 140 0.36 11.96 9.56
CA ILE A 140 -0.30 11.08 8.58
C ILE A 140 -1.38 11.82 7.78
N GLN A 141 -1.92 12.93 8.27
CA GLN A 141 -2.90 13.74 7.51
C GLN A 141 -2.36 14.24 6.16
N LEU A 142 -1.04 14.35 6.04
CA LEU A 142 -0.36 14.72 4.80
C LEU A 142 -0.50 13.66 3.71
N ASP A 143 -0.67 12.40 4.09
CA ASP A 143 -0.90 11.27 3.18
C ASP A 143 -2.38 11.09 2.82
N HIS A 144 -3.30 11.81 3.51
CA HIS A 144 -4.75 11.84 3.25
C HIS A 144 -5.25 13.14 2.61
N PHE A 145 -4.36 14.03 2.14
CA PHE A 145 -4.74 15.36 1.63
C PHE A 145 -5.55 16.18 2.66
N MET A 146 -5.20 16.08 3.96
CA MET A 146 -5.93 16.73 5.04
C MET A 146 -5.08 17.72 5.82
N ARG A 147 -5.76 18.65 6.51
CA ARG A 147 -5.13 19.53 7.50
C ARG A 147 -4.80 18.76 8.76
N ARG A 148 -3.65 19.11 9.34
CA ARG A 148 -3.32 18.80 10.72
C ARG A 148 -4.18 19.67 11.64
N TYR A 149 -4.32 19.22 12.89
CA TYR A 149 -5.08 19.94 13.90
C TYR A 149 -4.54 21.36 14.15
N ASP A 150 -3.24 21.58 13.94
CA ASP A 150 -2.51 22.84 14.13
C ASP A 150 -2.42 23.71 12.86
N ASP A 151 -3.08 23.35 11.75
CA ASP A 151 -3.15 24.16 10.52
C ASP A 151 -4.36 25.12 10.54
N ILE A 152 -4.15 26.27 11.18
CA ILE A 152 -5.23 27.21 11.51
C ILE A 152 -5.55 28.19 10.35
N ALA A 153 -6.82 28.56 10.23
CA ALA A 153 -7.34 29.61 9.33
C ALA A 153 -7.04 29.36 7.83
N GLY A 154 -7.16 30.39 7.00
CA GLY A 154 -6.87 30.29 5.57
C GLY A 154 -5.46 29.79 5.26
N GLN A 155 -4.46 30.21 6.06
CA GLN A 155 -3.07 29.80 5.89
C GLN A 155 -2.88 28.30 6.10
N GLY A 156 -3.56 27.70 7.07
CA GLY A 156 -3.53 26.26 7.28
C GLY A 156 -3.97 25.45 6.06
N GLY A 157 -4.94 25.98 5.29
CA GLY A 157 -5.37 25.39 4.02
C GLY A 157 -4.28 25.42 2.96
N VAL A 158 -3.60 26.57 2.84
CA VAL A 158 -2.47 26.77 1.91
C VAL A 158 -1.32 25.84 2.25
N ASP A 159 -0.94 25.76 3.53
CA ASP A 159 0.16 24.92 3.99
C ASP A 159 -0.15 23.43 3.77
N ALA A 160 -1.38 22.99 4.07
CA ALA A 160 -1.83 21.62 3.81
C ALA A 160 -1.80 21.28 2.32
N ALA A 161 -2.33 22.16 1.46
CA ALA A 161 -2.33 21.95 0.02
C ALA A 161 -0.90 21.83 -0.56
N TYR A 162 0.02 22.73 -0.17
CA TYR A 162 1.42 22.65 -0.60
C TYR A 162 2.12 21.38 -0.12
N ARG A 163 1.92 20.99 1.14
CA ARG A 163 2.53 19.77 1.67
C ARG A 163 1.97 18.52 1.00
N ALA A 164 0.67 18.47 0.72
CA ALA A 164 0.04 17.36 0.00
C ALA A 164 0.53 17.27 -1.45
N GLN A 165 0.64 18.38 -2.18
CA GLN A 165 1.24 18.40 -3.53
C GLN A 165 2.68 17.88 -3.52
N LYS A 166 3.49 18.32 -2.54
CA LYS A 166 4.87 17.86 -2.40
C LYS A 166 4.93 16.36 -2.06
N ARG A 167 4.06 15.89 -1.17
CA ARG A 167 3.97 14.48 -0.77
C ARG A 167 3.58 13.60 -1.95
N PHE A 168 2.58 14.01 -2.74
CA PHE A 168 2.16 13.30 -3.94
C PHE A 168 3.31 13.16 -4.96
N VAL A 169 4.02 14.26 -5.23
CA VAL A 169 5.18 14.23 -6.14
C VAL A 169 6.26 13.28 -5.62
N GLN A 170 6.53 13.30 -4.32
CA GLN A 170 7.50 12.40 -3.70
C GLN A 170 7.08 10.92 -3.83
N HIS A 171 5.84 10.58 -3.48
CA HIS A 171 5.32 9.21 -3.62
C HIS A 171 5.38 8.71 -5.06
N PHE A 172 5.03 9.56 -6.03
CA PHE A 172 5.12 9.21 -7.45
C PHE A 172 6.57 8.91 -7.89
N ILE A 173 7.52 9.74 -7.45
CA ILE A 173 8.94 9.55 -7.75
C ILE A 173 9.49 8.30 -7.06
N ASP A 174 9.19 8.11 -5.78
CA ASP A 174 9.65 6.95 -5.00
C ASP A 174 9.15 5.64 -5.61
N ALA A 175 7.88 5.60 -6.02
CA ALA A 175 7.31 4.47 -6.75
C ALA A 175 8.03 4.21 -8.08
N ALA A 176 8.31 5.25 -8.86
CA ALA A 176 8.98 5.10 -10.15
C ALA A 176 10.44 4.66 -10.00
N MET A 177 11.14 5.14 -8.97
CA MET A 177 12.57 4.93 -8.74
C MET A 177 12.89 3.70 -7.89
N ALA A 178 11.90 3.09 -7.25
CA ALA A 178 12.07 1.87 -6.46
C ALA A 178 12.71 0.73 -7.25
N GLU A 179 13.43 -0.14 -6.54
CA GLU A 179 13.99 -1.36 -7.13
C GLU A 179 12.89 -2.30 -7.61
N GLU A 180 13.07 -2.86 -8.80
CA GLU A 180 12.14 -3.82 -9.41
C GLU A 180 12.26 -5.16 -8.65
N LYS A 181 11.25 -5.45 -7.85
CA LYS A 181 11.11 -6.68 -7.06
C LYS A 181 9.66 -6.89 -6.67
N ARG A 182 9.36 -8.03 -6.04
CA ARG A 182 8.08 -8.30 -5.39
C ARG A 182 8.17 -8.16 -3.87
N LEU A 183 7.07 -7.75 -3.27
CA LEU A 183 6.88 -7.61 -1.82
C LEU A 183 5.94 -8.69 -1.33
N LYS A 184 6.08 -9.04 -0.05
CA LYS A 184 4.98 -9.60 0.73
C LYS A 184 4.49 -8.51 1.67
N VAL A 185 3.20 -8.23 1.70
CA VAL A 185 2.60 -7.13 2.47
C VAL A 185 1.26 -7.54 3.05
N TRP A 186 0.86 -6.94 4.17
CA TRP A 186 -0.51 -7.08 4.68
C TRP A 186 -1.49 -6.20 3.89
N ASP A 187 -2.51 -6.82 3.32
CA ASP A 187 -3.73 -6.17 2.85
C ASP A 187 -4.77 -6.24 3.98
N GLY A 188 -5.09 -5.09 4.57
CA GLY A 188 -5.96 -4.99 5.75
C GLY A 188 -7.44 -4.86 5.39
N GLY A 189 -8.23 -4.29 6.30
CA GLY A 189 -9.66 -4.01 6.11
C GLY A 189 -10.52 -4.82 7.07
N GLY A 190 -11.69 -5.29 6.61
CA GLY A 190 -12.60 -6.10 7.43
C GLY A 190 -11.94 -7.38 7.97
N HIS A 191 -10.97 -7.91 7.21
CA HIS A 191 -10.02 -8.94 7.59
C HIS A 191 -8.64 -8.51 7.07
N ALA A 192 -7.56 -9.10 7.60
CA ALA A 192 -6.21 -8.88 7.10
C ALA A 192 -5.67 -10.17 6.47
N ALA A 193 -5.02 -10.06 5.31
CA ALA A 193 -4.40 -11.16 4.60
C ALA A 193 -3.06 -10.73 4.00
N LEU A 194 -2.13 -11.66 3.84
CA LEU A 194 -0.88 -11.38 3.13
C LEU A 194 -1.10 -11.45 1.62
N ALA A 195 -0.61 -10.43 0.92
CA ALA A 195 -0.57 -10.36 -0.53
C ALA A 195 0.88 -10.31 -1.02
N GLU A 196 1.13 -10.87 -2.21
CA GLU A 196 2.38 -10.68 -2.93
C GLU A 196 2.17 -9.69 -4.08
N VAL A 197 2.90 -8.59 -4.08
CA VAL A 197 2.65 -7.44 -4.98
C VAL A 197 3.93 -6.99 -5.68
N ASP A 198 3.79 -6.34 -6.83
CA ASP A 198 4.87 -5.61 -7.49
C ASP A 198 5.26 -4.36 -6.68
N HIS A 199 6.55 -4.16 -6.42
CA HIS A 199 7.04 -3.08 -5.56
C HIS A 199 6.66 -1.69 -6.06
N ASN A 200 6.94 -1.42 -7.33
CA ASN A 200 6.77 -0.10 -7.93
C ASN A 200 5.28 0.24 -7.98
N TYR A 201 4.44 -0.72 -8.35
CA TYR A 201 2.99 -0.50 -8.44
C TYR A 201 2.31 -0.44 -7.07
N PHE A 202 2.80 -1.16 -6.07
CA PHE A 202 2.36 -0.99 -4.68
C PHE A 202 2.67 0.42 -4.18
N LEU A 203 3.90 0.91 -4.32
CA LEU A 203 4.25 2.27 -3.92
C LEU A 203 3.48 3.33 -4.72
N PHE A 204 3.22 3.07 -6.00
CA PHE A 204 2.37 3.93 -6.82
C PHE A 204 0.94 4.01 -6.27
N GLY A 205 0.42 2.91 -5.74
CA GLY A 205 -0.86 2.90 -5.01
C GLY A 205 -0.94 3.96 -3.92
N ARG A 206 0.17 4.25 -3.22
CA ARG A 206 0.20 5.32 -2.22
C ARG A 206 0.05 6.72 -2.81
N ALA A 207 0.66 6.94 -3.98
CA ALA A 207 0.46 8.18 -4.74
C ALA A 207 -0.99 8.28 -5.25
N VAL A 208 -1.57 7.16 -5.66
CA VAL A 208 -2.98 7.06 -6.09
C VAL A 208 -3.93 7.42 -4.96
N HIS A 209 -3.72 6.88 -3.76
CA HIS A 209 -4.53 7.18 -2.57
C HIS A 209 -4.59 8.68 -2.31
N LEU A 210 -3.45 9.32 -2.05
CA LEU A 210 -3.37 10.77 -1.79
C LEU A 210 -3.99 11.62 -2.92
N PHE A 211 -3.83 11.16 -4.16
CA PHE A 211 -4.41 11.83 -5.32
C PHE A 211 -5.94 11.72 -5.34
N GLN A 212 -6.51 10.56 -4.99
CA GLN A 212 -7.95 10.32 -4.93
C GLN A 212 -8.59 11.01 -3.71
N ASP A 213 -7.96 10.97 -2.55
CA ASP A 213 -8.35 11.72 -1.34
C ASP A 213 -8.51 13.21 -1.61
N SER A 214 -7.67 13.77 -2.51
CA SER A 214 -7.79 15.16 -2.91
C SER A 214 -9.12 15.51 -3.58
N PHE A 215 -9.90 14.52 -4.02
CA PHE A 215 -11.26 14.69 -4.59
C PHE A 215 -12.36 14.35 -3.60
N SER A 216 -12.02 13.84 -2.41
CA SER A 216 -12.99 13.56 -1.38
C SER A 216 -13.64 14.87 -0.90
N PRO A 217 -14.97 14.95 -0.89
CA PRO A 217 -15.67 16.11 -0.31
C PRO A 217 -15.53 16.19 1.21
N GLU A 218 -15.00 15.15 1.86
CA GLU A 218 -14.68 15.16 3.29
C GLU A 218 -13.26 15.68 3.56
N HIS A 219 -12.37 15.67 2.57
CA HIS A 219 -10.97 16.10 2.71
C HIS A 219 -10.74 17.47 2.08
N THR A 220 -11.49 17.81 1.03
CA THR A 220 -11.31 19.05 0.28
C THR A 220 -12.62 19.71 -0.11
N VAL A 221 -12.52 20.98 -0.51
CA VAL A 221 -13.59 21.74 -1.15
C VAL A 221 -13.27 21.86 -2.65
N ARG A 222 -14.10 21.24 -3.49
CA ARG A 222 -14.07 21.35 -4.95
C ARG A 222 -15.45 21.75 -5.46
N LEU A 223 -15.52 22.54 -6.53
CA LEU A 223 -16.77 23.18 -6.94
C LEU A 223 -17.23 22.76 -8.33
N PRO A 224 -18.55 22.65 -8.59
CA PRO A 224 -19.05 22.36 -9.93
C PRO A 224 -18.65 23.43 -10.97
N GLN A 225 -18.45 24.68 -10.53
CA GLN A 225 -18.18 25.82 -11.41
C GLN A 225 -16.86 25.72 -12.21
N ASP A 226 -15.90 24.94 -11.70
CA ASP A 226 -14.65 24.63 -12.39
C ASP A 226 -14.54 23.14 -12.72
N ASN A 227 -15.69 22.45 -12.77
CA ASN A 227 -15.78 21.02 -13.03
C ASN A 227 -15.00 20.18 -12.01
N TYR A 228 -14.88 20.67 -10.78
CA TYR A 228 -14.14 20.03 -9.69
C TYR A 228 -12.64 19.86 -9.98
N GLU A 229 -12.06 20.62 -10.91
CA GLU A 229 -10.65 20.48 -11.28
C GLU A 229 -9.69 21.16 -10.30
N LYS A 230 -10.18 22.08 -9.47
CA LYS A 230 -9.37 22.85 -8.51
C LYS A 230 -9.73 22.58 -7.06
N VAL A 231 -8.72 22.64 -6.21
CA VAL A 231 -8.88 22.64 -4.75
C VAL A 231 -9.11 24.08 -4.29
N TRP A 232 -10.23 24.33 -3.62
CA TRP A 232 -10.56 25.64 -3.05
C TRP A 232 -10.18 25.75 -1.58
N GLN A 233 -10.34 24.65 -0.85
CA GLN A 233 -9.90 24.52 0.53
C GLN A 233 -9.61 23.07 0.90
N VAL A 234 -8.86 22.89 1.98
CA VAL A 234 -8.56 21.61 2.61
C VAL A 234 -9.28 21.55 3.96
N LYS A 235 -9.84 20.41 4.33
CA LYS A 235 -10.58 20.17 5.58
C LYS A 235 -9.67 19.54 6.63
N ALA A 236 -10.11 19.56 7.89
CA ALA A 236 -9.37 18.99 9.02
C ALA A 236 -9.98 17.67 9.49
N TYR A 237 -9.12 16.72 9.85
CA TYR A 237 -9.55 15.45 10.42
C TYR A 237 -9.87 15.58 11.91
N LEU A 238 -9.08 16.37 12.63
CA LEU A 238 -9.25 16.67 14.05
C LEU A 238 -9.39 18.19 14.26
N CYS A 239 -10.64 18.64 14.36
CA CYS A 239 -11.14 20.02 14.59
C CYS A 239 -10.06 21.11 14.53
N SER A 240 -9.68 21.59 13.35
CA SER A 240 -8.74 22.72 13.25
C SER A 240 -9.50 24.04 13.14
N GLU A 241 -9.11 25.03 13.94
CA GLU A 241 -9.71 26.37 13.92
C GLU A 241 -9.59 27.03 12.54
N GLY A 242 -10.68 27.55 12.01
CA GLY A 242 -10.73 28.16 10.69
C GLY A 242 -10.76 27.17 9.52
N ALA A 243 -11.27 25.95 9.75
CA ALA A 243 -11.46 24.91 8.75
C ALA A 243 -12.82 24.22 8.90
N GLU A 244 -13.34 23.69 7.79
CA GLU A 244 -14.39 22.66 7.82
C GLU A 244 -13.81 21.34 8.33
N GLN A 245 -14.68 20.54 8.96
CA GLN A 245 -14.32 19.32 9.68
C GLN A 245 -14.80 18.08 8.90
N HIS A 246 -13.92 17.09 8.76
CA HIS A 246 -14.25 15.76 8.25
C HIS A 246 -15.31 15.08 9.14
N SER A 247 -16.30 14.42 8.52
CA SER A 247 -17.35 13.73 9.27
C SER A 247 -16.85 12.46 9.97
N HIS A 248 -17.21 12.28 11.24
CA HIS A 248 -16.97 11.04 11.99
C HIS A 248 -18.26 10.22 12.20
N ASP A 249 -19.39 10.64 11.60
CA ASP A 249 -20.68 9.96 11.79
C ASP A 249 -20.83 8.72 10.91
N THR A 250 -20.56 7.56 11.52
CA THR A 250 -20.77 6.23 10.91
C THR A 250 -22.17 6.01 10.30
N LYS A 251 -23.23 6.71 10.75
CA LYS A 251 -24.57 6.56 10.16
C LYS A 251 -24.67 7.19 8.77
N ASP A 252 -24.05 8.34 8.59
CA ASP A 252 -24.06 9.07 7.32
C ASP A 252 -23.08 8.46 6.30
N VAL A 253 -22.08 7.72 6.78
CA VAL A 253 -21.25 6.84 5.94
C VAL A 253 -22.09 5.69 5.35
N LEU A 254 -22.95 5.05 6.17
CA LEU A 254 -23.71 3.85 5.78
C LEU A 254 -24.86 4.11 4.78
N ASN A 255 -25.33 5.35 4.65
CA ASN A 255 -26.36 5.74 3.67
C ASN A 255 -25.79 6.55 2.48
N PHE A 256 -24.46 6.72 2.44
CA PHE A 256 -23.69 7.47 1.45
C PHE A 256 -24.01 8.99 1.42
N THR A 257 -24.59 9.55 2.48
CA THR A 257 -24.83 11.00 2.57
C THR A 257 -23.59 11.78 2.97
N SER A 258 -22.64 11.16 3.66
CA SER A 258 -21.35 11.72 4.08
C SER A 258 -20.29 10.59 4.10
N GLY A 259 -19.07 10.92 4.49
CA GLY A 259 -17.93 10.01 4.49
C GLY A 259 -17.23 9.96 3.14
N ASP A 260 -16.07 9.32 3.16
CA ASP A 260 -15.18 9.15 2.02
C ASP A 260 -15.72 8.10 1.00
N VAL A 261 -16.98 8.31 0.63
CA VAL A 261 -17.77 7.42 -0.21
C VAL A 261 -17.97 8.08 -1.57
N ILE A 262 -17.56 7.38 -2.62
CA ILE A 262 -17.64 7.86 -4.00
C ILE A 262 -19.06 7.77 -4.60
N TRP A 263 -19.97 7.05 -3.94
CA TRP A 263 -21.33 6.74 -4.39
C TRP A 263 -22.35 7.78 -3.93
N GLN A 264 -23.40 8.01 -4.72
CA GLN A 264 -24.47 8.94 -4.36
C GLN A 264 -25.35 8.37 -3.24
N ALA A 265 -25.94 9.25 -2.44
CA ALA A 265 -26.92 8.86 -1.43
C ALA A 265 -28.08 8.07 -2.06
N ASN A 266 -28.49 6.99 -1.39
CA ASN A 266 -29.58 6.10 -1.82
C ASN A 266 -29.33 5.27 -3.10
N THR A 267 -28.15 5.31 -3.72
CA THR A 267 -27.81 4.41 -4.85
C THR A 267 -27.29 3.06 -4.34
N ARG A 268 -27.97 2.45 -3.35
CA ARG A 268 -27.52 1.20 -2.71
C ARG A 268 -27.09 0.19 -3.77
N LEU A 269 -25.82 -0.19 -3.73
CA LEU A 269 -25.28 -1.18 -4.64
C LEU A 269 -25.84 -2.54 -4.22
N GLU A 270 -26.53 -3.21 -5.15
CA GLU A 270 -26.86 -4.63 -5.00
C GLU A 270 -25.57 -5.46 -4.91
N SER A 271 -25.66 -6.70 -4.47
CA SER A 271 -24.47 -7.56 -4.40
C SER A 271 -23.91 -7.88 -5.78
N GLY A 272 -22.60 -7.78 -5.95
CA GLY A 272 -21.86 -8.25 -7.12
C GLY A 272 -21.47 -7.12 -8.09
N TRP A 273 -20.57 -7.43 -9.02
CA TRP A 273 -19.91 -6.41 -9.84
C TRP A 273 -20.87 -5.58 -10.70
N GLN A 274 -22.00 -6.12 -11.16
CA GLN A 274 -22.93 -5.40 -12.04
C GLN A 274 -23.66 -4.22 -11.38
N SER A 275 -23.58 -4.09 -10.05
CA SER A 275 -24.11 -2.92 -9.34
C SER A 275 -23.25 -1.68 -9.51
N TYR A 276 -21.94 -1.84 -9.75
CA TYR A 276 -20.99 -0.75 -9.85
C TYR A 276 -21.17 -0.01 -11.18
N ARG A 277 -21.79 1.17 -11.12
CA ARG A 277 -22.16 1.98 -12.29
C ARG A 277 -21.71 3.41 -12.10
N ILE A 278 -21.16 4.00 -13.16
CA ILE A 278 -20.64 5.37 -13.13
C ILE A 278 -21.77 6.39 -12.92
N SER A 279 -22.97 6.11 -13.42
CA SER A 279 -24.18 6.89 -13.15
C SER A 279 -24.59 6.94 -11.67
N SER A 280 -24.11 6.01 -10.84
CA SER A 280 -24.33 6.00 -9.39
C SER A 280 -23.26 6.76 -8.59
N MET A 281 -22.20 7.26 -9.24
CA MET A 281 -21.10 7.96 -8.58
C MET A 281 -21.42 9.45 -8.36
N LYS A 282 -20.89 10.04 -7.29
CA LYS A 282 -20.90 11.49 -7.08
C LYS A 282 -20.14 12.16 -8.24
N PRO A 283 -20.59 13.33 -8.75
CA PRO A 283 -19.89 14.01 -9.85
C PRO A 283 -18.40 14.22 -9.61
N VAL A 284 -18.01 14.61 -8.39
CA VAL A 284 -16.59 14.80 -8.01
C VAL A 284 -15.78 13.49 -8.11
N ALA A 285 -16.39 12.35 -7.79
CA ALA A 285 -15.73 11.04 -7.90
C ALA A 285 -15.56 10.58 -9.36
N ILE A 286 -16.47 10.99 -10.25
CA ILE A 286 -16.29 10.75 -11.69
C ILE A 286 -15.10 11.57 -12.21
N VAL A 287 -14.95 12.82 -11.76
CA VAL A 287 -13.75 13.62 -12.07
C VAL A 287 -12.49 13.00 -11.46
N ALA A 288 -12.57 12.43 -10.25
CA ALA A 288 -11.47 11.68 -9.63
C ALA A 288 -11.07 10.44 -10.46
N LEU A 289 -12.04 9.73 -11.05
CA LEU A 289 -11.80 8.62 -11.98
C LEU A 289 -11.04 9.10 -13.22
N GLU A 290 -11.48 10.19 -13.83
CA GLU A 290 -10.84 10.80 -15.00
C GLU A 290 -9.41 11.29 -14.70
N ALA A 291 -9.23 11.96 -13.57
CA ALA A 291 -7.91 12.39 -13.11
C ALA A 291 -6.99 11.20 -12.81
N SER A 292 -7.54 10.11 -12.25
CA SER A 292 -6.80 8.86 -12.00
C SER A 292 -6.32 8.20 -13.30
N LYS A 293 -7.04 8.36 -14.42
CA LYS A 293 -6.55 7.88 -15.73
C LYS A 293 -5.30 8.62 -16.19
N ASP A 294 -5.26 9.94 -16.00
CA ASP A 294 -4.05 10.72 -16.29
C ASP A 294 -2.88 10.26 -15.40
N LEU A 295 -3.15 10.00 -14.12
CA LEU A 295 -2.17 9.48 -13.17
C LEU A 295 -1.61 8.12 -13.60
N TRP A 296 -2.47 7.17 -13.96
CA TRP A 296 -2.06 5.86 -14.48
C TRP A 296 -1.25 5.99 -15.77
N ALA A 297 -1.73 6.77 -16.73
CA ALA A 297 -1.03 6.94 -17.99
C ALA A 297 0.34 7.61 -17.82
N ALA A 298 0.44 8.59 -16.93
CA ALA A 298 1.69 9.20 -16.52
C ALA A 298 2.66 8.18 -15.93
N PHE A 299 2.22 7.36 -14.97
CA PHE A 299 3.09 6.37 -14.34
C PHE A 299 3.56 5.29 -15.32
N ILE A 300 2.67 4.78 -16.18
CA ILE A 300 3.02 3.81 -17.23
C ILE A 300 4.07 4.40 -18.20
N ARG A 301 3.89 5.66 -18.64
CA ARG A 301 4.89 6.36 -19.46
C ARG A 301 6.23 6.47 -18.74
N THR A 302 6.23 6.80 -17.45
CA THR A 302 7.44 6.88 -16.63
C THR A 302 8.13 5.53 -16.50
N MET A 303 7.39 4.45 -16.22
CA MET A 303 7.95 3.11 -16.05
C MET A 303 8.57 2.56 -17.34
N ALA A 304 8.05 2.95 -18.50
CA ALA A 304 8.63 2.64 -19.81
C ALA A 304 9.99 3.30 -20.07
N ILE A 305 10.42 4.27 -19.24
CA ILE A 305 11.73 4.91 -19.34
C ILE A 305 12.77 4.12 -18.56
N PRO A 306 14.00 3.92 -19.11
CA PRO A 306 15.10 3.32 -18.37
C PRO A 306 15.34 4.04 -17.04
N LYS A 307 15.56 3.27 -15.97
CA LYS A 307 15.70 3.78 -14.59
C LYS A 307 16.65 4.98 -14.46
N ALA A 308 17.77 4.97 -15.18
CA ALA A 308 18.76 6.05 -15.18
C ALA A 308 18.24 7.42 -15.65
N GLN A 309 17.13 7.47 -16.40
CA GLN A 309 16.50 8.70 -16.90
C GLN A 309 15.14 8.98 -16.24
N ARG A 310 14.62 7.99 -15.48
CA ARG A 310 13.25 7.94 -15.00
C ARG A 310 12.90 9.06 -14.02
N LEU A 311 13.84 9.47 -13.16
CA LEU A 311 13.63 10.54 -12.17
C LEU A 311 13.09 11.83 -12.80
N SER A 312 13.78 12.33 -13.83
CA SER A 312 13.40 13.61 -14.48
C SER A 312 12.03 13.54 -15.16
N VAL A 313 11.65 12.38 -15.69
CA VAL A 313 10.34 12.15 -16.31
C VAL A 313 9.26 12.01 -15.24
N ALA A 314 9.56 11.31 -14.15
CA ALA A 314 8.66 11.18 -13.01
C ALA A 314 8.31 12.54 -12.40
N GLU A 315 9.31 13.41 -12.18
CA GLU A 315 9.11 14.78 -11.73
C GLU A 315 8.21 15.58 -12.68
N GLN A 316 8.47 15.52 -13.99
CA GLN A 316 7.68 16.26 -14.98
C GLN A 316 6.23 15.78 -15.07
N GLU A 317 6.00 14.47 -15.07
CA GLU A 317 4.67 13.88 -15.11
C GLU A 317 3.90 14.19 -13.82
N ALA A 318 4.52 14.02 -12.64
CA ALA A 318 3.90 14.33 -11.36
C ALA A 318 3.55 15.83 -11.23
N GLN A 319 4.44 16.73 -11.65
CA GLN A 319 4.16 18.17 -11.65
C GLN A 319 3.04 18.57 -12.60
N ARG A 320 2.93 17.89 -13.76
CA ARG A 320 1.81 18.11 -14.69
C ARG A 320 0.48 17.69 -14.06
N LEU A 321 0.47 16.58 -13.32
CA LEU A 321 -0.72 16.13 -12.58
C LEU A 321 -1.10 17.12 -11.48
N VAL A 322 -0.11 17.66 -10.74
CA VAL A 322 -0.34 18.72 -9.76
C VAL A 322 -0.99 19.94 -10.41
N GLN A 323 -0.44 20.43 -11.51
CA GLN A 323 -0.97 21.58 -12.24
C GLN A 323 -2.39 21.34 -12.79
N ASN A 324 -2.67 20.12 -13.23
CA ASN A 324 -3.94 19.79 -13.86
C ASN A 324 -5.07 19.51 -12.87
N TRP A 325 -4.75 18.94 -11.71
CA TRP A 325 -5.76 18.29 -10.85
C TRP A 325 -5.64 18.67 -9.37
N LEU A 326 -4.46 19.06 -8.89
CA LEU A 326 -4.21 19.44 -7.50
C LEU A 326 -3.97 20.95 -7.33
N SER A 327 -4.17 21.73 -8.39
CA SER A 327 -3.92 23.18 -8.37
C SER A 327 -4.91 23.92 -7.46
N PHE A 328 -4.44 25.01 -6.86
CA PHE A 328 -5.24 25.92 -6.07
C PHE A 328 -4.79 27.37 -6.31
N ASP A 329 -5.67 28.33 -5.99
CA ASP A 329 -5.34 29.75 -5.96
C ASP A 329 -5.09 30.15 -4.51
N GLU A 330 -3.85 30.52 -4.19
CA GLU A 330 -3.44 30.82 -2.81
C GLU A 330 -4.22 31.99 -2.21
N ALA A 331 -4.44 33.07 -2.98
CA ALA A 331 -5.17 34.24 -2.49
C ALA A 331 -6.65 33.92 -2.24
N ALA A 332 -7.27 33.16 -3.14
CA ALA A 332 -8.65 32.73 -2.98
C ALA A 332 -8.83 31.74 -1.82
N MET A 333 -7.85 30.87 -1.60
CA MET A 333 -7.82 29.92 -0.49
C MET A 333 -7.68 30.66 0.85
N LEU A 334 -6.74 31.61 0.95
CA LEU A 334 -6.55 32.44 2.15
C LEU A 334 -7.83 33.17 2.55
N ALA A 335 -8.51 33.79 1.58
CA ALA A 335 -9.74 34.55 1.82
C ALA A 335 -11.02 33.70 1.81
N TRP A 336 -10.92 32.37 1.66
CA TRP A 336 -12.09 31.51 1.40
C TRP A 336 -13.16 31.63 2.48
N TYR A 337 -12.77 31.51 3.75
CA TYR A 337 -13.71 31.55 4.87
C TYR A 337 -14.00 32.96 5.40
N GLU A 338 -13.42 34.02 4.83
CA GLU A 338 -13.83 35.40 5.12
C GLU A 338 -15.28 35.64 4.68
N ASP A 339 -15.75 34.90 3.68
CA ASP A 339 -17.14 34.83 3.27
C ASP A 339 -17.89 33.78 4.09
N GLU A 340 -18.71 34.24 5.05
CA GLU A 340 -19.51 33.38 5.93
C GLU A 340 -20.43 32.42 5.16
N SER A 341 -20.85 32.77 3.94
CA SER A 341 -21.71 31.89 3.13
C SER A 341 -21.02 30.60 2.69
N LYS A 342 -19.68 30.59 2.66
CA LYS A 342 -18.84 29.44 2.29
C LYS A 342 -18.47 28.54 3.46
N ARG A 343 -18.83 28.91 4.69
CA ARG A 343 -18.67 28.05 5.87
C ARG A 343 -19.85 27.09 5.89
N ASP A 344 -19.67 25.79 6.07
CA ASP A 344 -20.77 24.89 6.38
C ASP A 344 -21.03 24.77 7.90
N HIS A 345 -21.85 23.79 8.32
CA HIS A 345 -22.17 23.57 9.72
C HIS A 345 -21.05 22.83 10.50
N THR A 346 -20.03 22.33 9.80
CA THR A 346 -18.85 21.65 10.35
C THR A 346 -17.70 22.61 10.60
N TYR A 347 -17.74 23.82 10.01
CA TYR A 347 -16.73 24.86 10.19
C TYR A 347 -16.44 25.18 11.65
N VAL A 348 -15.16 25.09 12.03
CA VAL A 348 -14.68 25.48 13.35
C VAL A 348 -14.26 26.95 13.31
N LEU A 349 -14.90 27.78 14.14
CA LEU A 349 -14.63 29.21 14.21
C LEU A 349 -13.16 29.44 14.62
N ALA A 350 -12.45 30.28 13.87
CA ALA A 350 -11.12 30.73 14.28
C ALA A 350 -11.20 31.68 15.48
N PRO A 351 -10.09 31.95 16.18
CA PRO A 351 -10.09 32.86 17.31
C PRO A 351 -10.68 34.23 16.94
N ASN A 352 -11.69 34.66 17.70
CA ASN A 352 -12.44 35.91 17.50
C ASN A 352 -13.41 35.95 16.31
N GLU A 353 -13.64 34.82 15.63
CA GLU A 353 -14.75 34.71 14.68
C GLU A 353 -16.09 34.46 15.38
N SER A 354 -17.17 34.87 14.72
CA SER A 354 -18.54 34.59 15.13
C SER A 354 -19.41 34.33 13.88
N GLY A 355 -20.66 33.90 14.06
CA GLY A 355 -21.57 33.57 12.96
C GLY A 355 -21.63 32.08 12.68
N LYS A 356 -21.85 31.70 11.42
CA LYS A 356 -21.96 30.30 10.97
C LYS A 356 -20.69 29.51 11.28
N GLY A 357 -20.85 28.41 12.01
CA GLY A 357 -19.79 27.53 12.47
C GLY A 357 -20.01 27.09 13.93
N LYS A 358 -19.03 26.43 14.52
CA LYS A 358 -19.02 26.00 15.92
C LYS A 358 -17.68 26.32 16.60
N SER A 359 -17.67 26.42 17.93
CA SER A 359 -16.41 26.57 18.67
C SER A 359 -15.58 25.27 18.59
N LEU A 360 -14.27 25.37 18.84
CA LEU A 360 -13.39 24.21 18.94
C LEU A 360 -13.90 23.17 19.95
N GLU A 361 -14.34 23.63 21.13
CA GLU A 361 -14.92 22.77 22.17
C GLU A 361 -16.18 22.04 21.69
N ALA A 362 -17.08 22.74 21.00
CA ALA A 362 -18.29 22.12 20.45
C ALA A 362 -17.96 21.11 19.35
N CYS A 363 -16.99 21.43 18.48
CA CYS A 363 -16.49 20.49 17.47
C CYS A 363 -15.96 19.21 18.13
N MET A 364 -15.04 19.34 19.08
CA MET A 364 -14.44 18.19 19.77
C MET A 364 -15.47 17.34 20.52
N ALA A 365 -16.48 17.98 21.13
CA ALA A 365 -17.56 17.28 21.80
C ALA A 365 -18.44 16.48 20.83
N GLU A 366 -18.62 16.96 19.59
CA GLU A 366 -19.42 16.29 18.57
C GLU A 366 -18.67 15.14 17.87
N LEU A 367 -17.33 15.18 17.80
CA LEU A 367 -16.54 14.11 17.17
C LEU A 367 -16.68 12.75 17.87
N ASN A 368 -17.00 12.75 19.17
CA ASN A 368 -17.15 11.53 19.98
C ASN A 368 -15.93 10.58 19.93
N VAL A 369 -14.72 11.15 19.84
CA VAL A 369 -13.42 10.44 19.76
C VAL A 369 -12.82 10.14 21.13
N GLY A 370 -13.65 10.02 22.17
CA GLY A 370 -13.23 9.68 23.54
C GLY A 370 -12.74 10.84 24.41
N THR A 371 -12.45 12.02 23.84
CA THR A 371 -12.13 13.24 24.58
C THR A 371 -12.91 14.43 24.03
N THR A 372 -13.03 15.51 24.81
CA THR A 372 -13.64 16.78 24.38
C THR A 372 -12.61 17.90 24.21
N SER A 373 -11.32 17.58 24.34
CA SER A 373 -10.19 18.51 24.23
C SER A 373 -9.24 18.01 23.15
N GLN A 374 -8.93 18.88 22.18
CA GLN A 374 -8.00 18.55 21.09
C GLN A 374 -6.62 18.16 21.63
N THR A 375 -6.09 18.91 22.60
CA THR A 375 -4.79 18.62 23.23
C THR A 375 -4.78 17.26 23.94
N GLU A 376 -5.86 16.92 24.64
CA GLU A 376 -5.98 15.61 25.29
C GLU A 376 -6.09 14.48 24.26
N ARG A 377 -6.81 14.70 23.15
CA ARG A 377 -6.91 13.71 22.07
C ARG A 377 -5.56 13.45 21.44
N VAL A 378 -4.79 14.50 21.12
CA VAL A 378 -3.45 14.38 20.52
C VAL A 378 -2.53 13.60 21.45
N ALA A 379 -2.48 13.95 22.74
CA ALA A 379 -1.65 13.24 23.72
C ALA A 379 -2.06 11.76 23.89
N GLN A 380 -3.36 11.46 23.81
CA GLN A 380 -3.86 10.08 23.80
C GLN A 380 -3.40 9.33 22.55
N LEU A 381 -3.57 9.92 21.36
CA LEU A 381 -3.16 9.32 20.08
C LEU A 381 -1.66 9.03 20.04
N ASP A 382 -0.82 9.94 20.54
CA ASP A 382 0.63 9.73 20.63
C ASP A 382 0.96 8.53 21.52
N ALA A 383 0.29 8.40 22.67
CA ALA A 383 0.48 7.28 23.59
C ALA A 383 0.00 5.95 22.98
N GLU A 384 -1.15 5.96 22.31
CA GLU A 384 -1.72 4.80 21.61
C GLU A 384 -0.82 4.36 20.44
N ARG A 385 -0.36 5.30 19.61
CA ARG A 385 0.58 5.03 18.51
C ARG A 385 1.87 4.43 19.03
N ASN A 386 2.44 5.01 20.09
CA ASN A 386 3.67 4.50 20.71
C ASN A 386 3.48 3.07 21.24
N GLN A 387 2.34 2.78 21.87
CA GLN A 387 1.97 1.44 22.31
C GLN A 387 1.82 0.47 21.13
N CYS A 388 1.16 0.87 20.03
CA CYS A 388 1.01 0.06 18.82
C CYS A 388 2.36 -0.27 18.17
N LEU A 389 3.16 0.75 17.84
CA LEU A 389 4.46 0.60 17.19
C LEU A 389 5.43 -0.21 18.06
N PHE A 390 5.37 -0.08 19.38
CA PHE A 390 6.18 -0.90 20.28
C PHE A 390 5.86 -2.39 20.16
N ASN A 391 4.62 -2.77 19.84
CA ASN A 391 4.19 -4.17 19.78
C ASN A 391 4.30 -4.78 18.37
N ILE A 392 4.73 -4.00 17.38
CA ILE A 392 4.94 -4.45 16.00
C ILE A 392 6.43 -4.70 15.76
N GLU A 393 6.74 -5.79 15.07
CA GLU A 393 8.07 -6.06 14.51
C GLU A 393 7.94 -6.67 13.11
N ALA A 394 9.02 -6.63 12.32
CA ALA A 394 9.04 -7.29 11.03
C ALA A 394 8.96 -8.82 11.20
N GLU A 395 8.26 -9.50 10.28
CA GLU A 395 8.38 -10.94 10.16
C GLU A 395 9.85 -11.27 9.78
N PRO A 396 10.49 -12.29 10.40
CA PRO A 396 11.87 -12.63 10.09
C PRO A 396 12.11 -12.87 8.59
N GLY A 397 13.14 -12.23 8.04
CA GLY A 397 13.42 -12.26 6.60
C GLY A 397 12.65 -11.21 5.78
N PHE A 398 11.94 -10.29 6.43
CA PHE A 398 11.22 -9.16 5.83
C PHE A 398 11.58 -7.82 6.50
N GLU A 399 12.70 -7.74 7.20
CA GLU A 399 13.21 -6.52 7.84
C GLU A 399 13.66 -5.44 6.82
N ASP A 400 13.78 -5.80 5.54
CA ASP A 400 14.36 -4.95 4.51
C ASP A 400 13.43 -3.85 4.01
N LEU A 401 12.12 -4.04 4.08
CA LEU A 401 11.13 -3.20 3.42
C LEU A 401 10.11 -2.63 4.40
N ASN A 402 10.06 -1.31 4.48
CA ASN A 402 9.28 -0.58 5.48
C ASN A 402 8.54 0.60 4.85
N ASP A 403 7.48 1.02 5.53
CA ASP A 403 6.87 2.33 5.30
C ASP A 403 7.51 3.36 6.25
N PRO A 404 8.35 4.28 5.74
CA PRO A 404 9.02 5.29 6.57
C PRO A 404 8.09 6.42 7.04
N HIS A 405 6.83 6.44 6.60
CA HIS A 405 5.83 7.44 7.02
C HIS A 405 4.96 6.93 8.16
N LEU A 406 4.63 5.64 8.14
CA LEU A 406 3.90 4.98 9.22
C LEU A 406 4.84 4.37 10.28
N ASP A 407 6.14 4.24 9.96
CA ASP A 407 7.17 3.59 10.77
C ASP A 407 6.84 2.13 11.11
N ILE A 408 6.33 1.40 10.10
CA ILE A 408 6.04 -0.03 10.19
C ILE A 408 6.65 -0.81 9.02
N PRO A 409 7.06 -2.07 9.23
CA PRO A 409 7.40 -2.98 8.13
C PRO A 409 6.17 -3.32 7.29
N TYR A 410 6.32 -3.59 5.98
CA TYR A 410 5.18 -4.01 5.15
C TYR A 410 4.65 -5.41 5.52
N ASN A 411 5.56 -6.33 5.91
CA ASN A 411 5.22 -7.64 6.45
C ASN A 411 5.61 -7.71 7.91
N TRP A 412 4.67 -7.36 8.77
CA TRP A 412 4.88 -7.25 10.20
C TRP A 412 4.14 -8.35 10.98
N ARG A 413 4.52 -8.53 12.24
CA ARG A 413 3.81 -9.39 13.20
C ARG A 413 3.73 -8.73 14.57
N TRP A 414 2.78 -9.18 15.38
CA TRP A 414 2.74 -8.84 16.80
C TRP A 414 3.87 -9.53 17.56
N LYS A 415 4.63 -8.77 18.36
CA LYS A 415 5.72 -9.29 19.21
C LYS A 415 5.25 -10.32 20.24
N SER A 416 4.00 -10.20 20.68
CA SER A 416 3.41 -11.02 21.74
C SER A 416 1.91 -11.19 21.50
N LEU A 417 1.35 -12.23 22.09
CA LEU A 417 -0.11 -12.45 22.12
C LEU A 417 -0.83 -11.49 23.08
N THR A 418 -0.08 -10.79 23.94
CA THR A 418 -0.62 -9.81 24.88
C THR A 418 0.14 -8.50 24.75
N TRP A 419 -0.56 -7.38 24.92
CA TRP A 419 0.03 -6.04 24.91
C TRP A 419 1.22 -5.92 25.87
N GLN A 420 2.34 -5.45 25.32
CA GLN A 420 3.55 -5.11 26.07
C GLN A 420 3.64 -3.60 26.21
N THR A 421 3.98 -3.09 27.38
CA THR A 421 4.14 -1.64 27.59
C THR A 421 5.53 -1.19 27.14
N PRO A 422 5.65 -0.13 26.32
CA PRO A 422 6.94 0.43 25.97
C PRO A 422 7.67 0.92 27.24
N PRO A 423 8.98 0.65 27.39
CA PRO A 423 9.73 1.18 28.52
C PRO A 423 9.78 2.71 28.47
N SER A 424 9.95 3.34 29.63
CA SER A 424 10.04 4.80 29.72
C SER A 424 11.16 5.35 28.82
N GLY A 425 10.84 6.37 28.02
CA GLY A 425 11.77 6.97 27.07
C GLY A 425 12.00 6.17 25.78
N TRP A 426 11.23 5.09 25.56
CA TRP A 426 11.23 4.42 24.26
C TRP A 426 10.67 5.35 23.19
N ALA A 427 11.38 5.42 22.07
CA ALA A 427 10.92 6.04 20.83
C ALA A 427 11.00 4.98 19.73
N TYR A 428 10.01 4.96 18.84
CA TYR A 428 10.08 4.10 17.67
C TYR A 428 11.25 4.55 16.78
N PRO A 429 12.04 3.61 16.22
CA PRO A 429 13.10 3.95 15.30
C PRO A 429 12.51 4.42 13.97
N GLN A 430 13.07 5.47 13.39
CA GLN A 430 12.75 5.83 12.01
C GLN A 430 13.25 4.73 11.08
N LEU A 431 12.34 4.17 10.27
CA LEU A 431 12.68 3.09 9.36
C LEU A 431 13.12 3.62 7.99
N SER A 432 14.12 2.96 7.40
CA SER A 432 14.47 3.18 6.00
C SER A 432 13.53 2.38 5.10
N ALA A 433 13.10 2.98 3.98
CA ALA A 433 12.12 2.37 3.06
C ALA A 433 12.58 1.02 2.48
N ASP A 434 13.85 0.95 2.07
CA ASP A 434 14.46 -0.24 1.50
C ASP A 434 15.92 -0.37 1.93
N THR A 435 16.25 -1.47 2.60
CA THR A 435 17.62 -1.79 3.04
C THR A 435 18.12 -3.11 2.47
N GLY A 436 17.31 -3.78 1.64
CA GLY A 436 17.65 -5.07 1.04
C GLY A 436 18.60 -4.90 -0.14
N THR A 437 19.67 -5.67 -0.17
CA THR A 437 20.63 -5.65 -1.30
C THR A 437 20.29 -6.76 -2.28
N GLN A 438 20.04 -6.42 -3.54
CA GLN A 438 19.93 -7.43 -4.59
C GLN A 438 21.31 -8.02 -4.89
N ILE A 439 21.40 -9.34 -4.90
CA ILE A 439 22.63 -10.09 -5.07
C ILE A 439 22.43 -11.35 -5.91
N THR A 440 23.53 -11.85 -6.46
CA THR A 440 23.66 -13.21 -6.95
C THR A 440 24.82 -13.91 -6.24
N ILE A 441 24.78 -15.25 -6.18
CA ILE A 441 25.80 -16.05 -5.49
C ILE A 441 26.47 -16.97 -6.50
N LYS A 442 27.80 -16.99 -6.54
CA LYS A 442 28.60 -17.70 -7.55
C LYS A 442 29.69 -18.55 -6.91
N SER A 443 29.88 -19.76 -7.42
CA SER A 443 30.97 -20.62 -6.95
C SER A 443 32.28 -20.28 -7.67
N PRO A 444 33.38 -20.04 -6.95
CA PRO A 444 34.70 -19.82 -7.54
C PRO A 444 35.33 -21.11 -8.10
N VAL A 445 34.77 -22.28 -7.80
CA VAL A 445 35.30 -23.57 -8.27
C VAL A 445 34.98 -23.81 -9.74
N ASN A 446 33.74 -23.55 -10.15
CA ASN A 446 33.26 -23.76 -11.51
C ASN A 446 32.85 -22.46 -12.23
N ASN A 447 32.94 -21.31 -11.54
CA ASN A 447 32.53 -20.00 -12.04
C ASN A 447 31.06 -19.93 -12.49
N GLN A 448 30.18 -20.72 -11.85
CA GLN A 448 28.74 -20.75 -12.11
C GLN A 448 27.95 -20.20 -10.93
N TYR A 449 26.82 -19.56 -11.26
CA TYR A 449 25.88 -19.00 -10.30
C TYR A 449 25.00 -20.08 -9.69
N LEU A 450 24.56 -19.88 -8.45
CA LEU A 450 23.40 -20.57 -7.93
C LEU A 450 22.20 -20.22 -8.80
N ALA A 451 21.40 -21.23 -9.14
CA ALA A 451 20.28 -21.09 -10.05
C ALA A 451 19.12 -22.00 -9.63
N ALA A 452 17.89 -21.63 -9.99
CA ALA A 452 16.72 -22.46 -9.82
C ALA A 452 15.91 -22.46 -11.13
N GLN A 453 15.52 -23.65 -11.60
CA GLN A 453 14.75 -23.78 -12.84
C GLN A 453 13.35 -23.15 -12.71
N THR A 454 12.77 -23.19 -11.51
CA THR A 454 11.46 -22.61 -11.18
C THR A 454 11.49 -22.00 -9.78
N LEU A 455 10.76 -20.91 -9.57
CA LEU A 455 10.59 -20.30 -8.25
C LEU A 455 9.35 -20.88 -7.56
N ASN A 456 9.52 -22.03 -6.91
CA ASN A 456 8.48 -22.71 -6.15
C ASN A 456 9.03 -23.18 -4.81
N ASN A 457 8.13 -23.49 -3.86
CA ASN A 457 8.52 -24.18 -2.64
C ASN A 457 9.19 -25.52 -2.98
N GLU A 458 10.25 -25.88 -2.25
CA GLU A 458 11.08 -27.07 -2.43
C GLU A 458 11.88 -27.14 -3.75
N SER A 459 11.87 -26.08 -4.57
CA SER A 459 12.72 -26.00 -5.77
C SER A 459 14.18 -26.18 -5.41
N ARG A 460 14.85 -27.15 -6.04
CA ARG A 460 16.29 -27.39 -5.82
C ARG A 460 17.14 -26.28 -6.43
N ILE A 461 18.20 -25.90 -5.70
CA ILE A 461 19.23 -25.03 -6.24
C ILE A 461 20.25 -25.87 -7.02
N THR A 462 20.61 -25.36 -8.18
CA THR A 462 21.55 -25.94 -9.14
C THR A 462 22.60 -24.89 -9.51
N PHE A 463 23.42 -25.18 -10.53
CA PHE A 463 24.36 -24.22 -11.08
C PHE A 463 23.99 -23.82 -12.51
N SER A 464 24.14 -22.53 -12.83
CA SER A 464 24.00 -22.01 -14.19
C SER A 464 25.13 -21.03 -14.52
N PRO A 465 25.68 -21.05 -15.74
CA PRO A 465 26.69 -20.08 -16.16
C PRO A 465 26.10 -18.69 -16.47
N THR A 466 24.80 -18.60 -16.80
CA THR A 466 24.18 -17.39 -17.38
C THR A 466 22.83 -17.01 -16.78
N GLU A 467 22.20 -17.90 -16.01
CA GLU A 467 20.86 -17.70 -15.45
C GLU A 467 20.95 -17.81 -13.92
N PRO A 468 21.48 -16.78 -13.23
CA PRO A 468 21.50 -16.77 -11.77
C PRO A 468 20.08 -16.71 -11.20
N ILE A 469 19.92 -17.19 -9.97
CA ILE A 469 18.80 -16.77 -9.14
C ILE A 469 19.12 -15.42 -8.49
N ASP A 470 18.24 -14.44 -8.70
CA ASP A 470 18.35 -13.14 -8.06
C ASP A 470 17.76 -13.21 -6.65
N LEU A 471 18.55 -12.77 -5.68
CA LEU A 471 18.24 -12.84 -4.25
C LEU A 471 18.31 -11.44 -3.65
N ILE A 472 17.52 -11.21 -2.61
CA ILE A 472 17.60 -10.07 -1.71
C ILE A 472 18.29 -10.58 -0.45
N GLN A 473 19.43 -9.98 -0.12
CA GLN A 473 20.08 -10.13 1.16
C GLN A 473 19.37 -9.23 2.18
N VAL A 474 18.65 -9.84 3.12
CA VAL A 474 17.96 -9.16 4.22
C VAL A 474 18.79 -9.34 5.48
N THR A 475 19.15 -8.24 6.15
CA THR A 475 20.02 -8.28 7.33
C THR A 475 19.22 -7.95 8.59
N ASN A 476 19.26 -8.84 9.58
CA ASN A 476 18.61 -8.62 10.87
C ASN A 476 19.44 -7.71 11.80
N ALA A 477 18.89 -7.39 12.97
CA ALA A 477 19.54 -6.53 13.96
C ALA A 477 20.88 -7.08 14.48
N GLU A 478 21.07 -8.41 14.46
CA GLU A 478 22.31 -9.09 14.87
C GLU A 478 23.37 -9.17 13.76
N GLY A 479 23.11 -8.62 12.57
CA GLY A 479 24.03 -8.68 11.44
C GLY A 479 24.07 -10.05 10.75
N GLN A 480 23.03 -10.87 10.91
CA GLN A 480 22.82 -12.13 10.22
C GLN A 480 21.87 -11.93 9.04
N HIS A 481 21.92 -12.84 8.07
CA HIS A 481 21.31 -12.64 6.76
C HIS A 481 20.31 -13.73 6.40
N TYR A 482 19.17 -13.32 5.85
CA TYR A 482 18.32 -14.16 5.02
C TYR A 482 18.62 -13.87 3.54
N PHE A 483 18.42 -14.87 2.69
CA PHE A 483 18.45 -14.70 1.24
C PHE A 483 17.10 -15.07 0.67
N ARG A 484 16.35 -14.08 0.21
CA ARG A 484 14.96 -14.20 -0.27
C ARG A 484 14.92 -13.96 -1.77
N THR A 485 14.13 -14.65 -2.56
CA THR A 485 14.11 -14.39 -4.01
C THR A 485 13.48 -13.03 -4.33
N THR A 486 13.97 -12.35 -5.37
CA THR A 486 13.45 -11.03 -5.77
C THR A 486 12.03 -11.09 -6.36
N GLN A 487 11.72 -12.17 -7.09
CA GLN A 487 10.46 -12.34 -7.85
C GLN A 487 9.44 -13.29 -7.19
N ALA A 488 9.79 -13.94 -6.08
CA ALA A 488 8.87 -14.74 -5.25
C ALA A 488 9.20 -14.52 -3.76
N PRO A 489 8.67 -13.44 -3.15
CA PRO A 489 9.13 -12.92 -1.88
C PRO A 489 8.82 -13.84 -0.70
N SER A 490 8.02 -14.89 -0.88
CA SER A 490 7.86 -15.95 0.14
C SER A 490 9.00 -16.96 0.17
N LEU A 491 9.84 -17.04 -0.89
CA LEU A 491 10.85 -18.08 -1.04
C LEU A 491 12.22 -17.66 -0.52
N PHE A 492 12.77 -18.46 0.39
CA PHE A 492 14.07 -18.28 1.01
C PHE A 492 15.05 -19.37 0.58
N LEU A 493 16.32 -19.01 0.39
CA LEU A 493 17.40 -19.97 0.26
C LEU A 493 17.51 -20.78 1.54
N SER A 494 17.36 -22.09 1.42
CA SER A 494 17.35 -23.03 2.52
C SER A 494 18.01 -24.35 2.05
N TYR A 495 17.83 -25.42 2.81
CA TYR A 495 18.46 -26.70 2.58
C TYR A 495 17.54 -27.86 2.98
N SER A 496 17.79 -29.03 2.40
CA SER A 496 17.13 -30.27 2.79
C SER A 496 17.63 -30.76 4.14
N SER A 497 16.72 -31.03 5.08
CA SER A 497 17.04 -31.62 6.39
C SER A 497 17.49 -33.08 6.32
N THR A 498 17.46 -33.70 5.12
CA THR A 498 18.03 -35.03 4.91
C THR A 498 19.56 -35.01 4.97
N SER A 499 20.19 -36.18 5.13
CA SER A 499 21.65 -36.29 5.15
C SER A 499 22.35 -35.75 3.91
N ALA A 500 21.65 -35.65 2.78
CA ALA A 500 22.20 -35.08 1.54
C ALA A 500 22.41 -33.56 1.65
N GLY A 501 21.58 -32.85 2.42
CA GLY A 501 21.77 -31.41 2.67
C GLY A 501 21.66 -30.50 1.44
N TYR A 502 21.16 -30.97 0.30
CA TYR A 502 21.10 -30.15 -0.92
C TYR A 502 20.34 -28.84 -0.69
N LEU A 503 20.82 -27.75 -1.30
CA LEU A 503 20.16 -26.45 -1.21
C LEU A 503 18.83 -26.44 -1.98
N LYS A 504 17.86 -25.68 -1.46
CA LYS A 504 16.54 -25.51 -2.06
C LYS A 504 15.93 -24.17 -1.68
N LEU A 505 14.87 -23.77 -2.37
CA LEU A 505 13.99 -22.68 -1.95
C LEU A 505 12.89 -23.22 -1.04
N VAL A 506 12.55 -22.47 0.01
CA VAL A 506 11.47 -22.83 0.94
C VAL A 506 10.60 -21.61 1.23
N ASP A 507 9.29 -21.81 1.31
CA ASP A 507 8.27 -20.78 1.58
C ASP A 507 8.21 -20.28 3.03
N SER A 508 9.34 -20.32 3.74
CA SER A 508 9.43 -19.94 5.15
C SER A 508 10.86 -19.54 5.52
N PRO A 509 11.03 -18.49 6.35
CA PRO A 509 12.33 -18.05 6.85
C PRO A 509 12.91 -19.00 7.92
N LYS A 510 12.11 -19.94 8.44
CA LYS A 510 12.52 -20.87 9.49
C LYS A 510 13.80 -21.61 9.09
N GLN A 511 14.83 -21.48 9.93
CA GLN A 511 16.16 -22.08 9.74
C GLN A 511 16.93 -21.58 8.50
N ALA A 512 16.46 -20.54 7.81
CA ALA A 512 17.09 -19.94 6.62
C ALA A 512 17.97 -18.72 6.96
N LEU A 513 18.50 -18.66 8.19
CA LEU A 513 19.36 -17.57 8.66
C LEU A 513 20.84 -17.96 8.55
N TYR A 514 21.66 -17.03 8.08
CA TYR A 514 23.07 -17.26 7.75
C TYR A 514 23.99 -16.17 8.31
N SER A 515 25.24 -16.52 8.62
CA SER A 515 26.32 -15.54 8.80
C SER A 515 27.22 -15.56 7.58
N LEU A 516 27.62 -14.38 7.13
CA LEU A 516 28.62 -14.19 6.10
C LEU A 516 29.98 -13.94 6.74
N ILE A 517 30.98 -14.73 6.37
CA ILE A 517 32.35 -14.61 6.89
C ILE A 517 33.28 -14.28 5.73
N TYR A 518 33.84 -13.07 5.74
CA TYR A 518 34.73 -12.60 4.68
C TYR A 518 36.09 -13.32 4.73
N GLN A 519 36.57 -13.76 3.57
CA GLN A 519 37.79 -14.54 3.38
C GLN A 519 38.61 -14.00 2.19
N GLY A 520 38.91 -12.69 2.20
CA GLY A 520 39.85 -12.10 1.22
C GLY A 520 39.31 -12.05 -0.22
N GLY A 521 38.06 -11.62 -0.40
CA GLY A 521 37.40 -11.46 -1.69
C GLY A 521 36.30 -12.49 -1.98
N VAL A 522 36.19 -13.50 -1.13
CA VAL A 522 35.13 -14.52 -1.13
C VAL A 522 34.55 -14.67 0.28
N TRP A 523 33.44 -15.36 0.38
CA TRP A 523 32.67 -15.52 1.62
C TRP A 523 32.45 -17.00 1.95
N ASN A 524 32.53 -17.36 3.22
CA ASN A 524 31.83 -18.55 3.70
C ASN A 524 30.41 -18.17 4.12
N ILE A 525 29.43 -19.00 3.77
CA ILE A 525 28.02 -18.81 4.15
C ILE A 525 27.66 -19.88 5.17
N LYS A 526 27.51 -19.48 6.45
CA LYS A 526 27.30 -20.40 7.57
C LYS A 526 25.87 -20.33 8.08
N ASN A 527 25.14 -21.44 8.04
CA ASN A 527 23.79 -21.50 8.60
C ASN A 527 23.79 -21.43 10.13
N GLN A 528 22.87 -20.65 10.69
CA GLN A 528 22.79 -20.43 12.14
C GLN A 528 22.14 -21.58 12.90
N PHE A 529 21.35 -22.44 12.23
CA PHE A 529 20.69 -23.56 12.89
C PHE A 529 21.63 -24.77 13.08
N TRP A 530 22.19 -25.30 11.98
CA TRP A 530 23.12 -26.44 12.05
C TRP A 530 24.58 -26.06 12.28
N GLN A 531 24.92 -24.77 12.21
CA GLN A 531 26.30 -24.29 12.32
C GLN A 531 27.23 -24.87 11.23
N GLN A 532 26.67 -25.16 10.05
CA GLN A 532 27.35 -25.76 8.90
C GLN A 532 27.47 -24.76 7.75
N TYR A 533 28.45 -24.99 6.87
CA TYR A 533 28.72 -24.13 5.72
C TYR A 533 28.05 -24.64 4.46
N ILE A 534 27.54 -23.72 3.65
CA ILE A 534 27.18 -24.02 2.26
C ILE A 534 28.46 -24.35 1.49
N TRP A 535 28.47 -25.46 0.76
CA TRP A 535 29.60 -25.90 -0.03
C TRP A 535 29.18 -26.57 -1.35
N PHE A 536 30.10 -26.61 -2.31
CA PHE A 536 29.91 -27.25 -3.59
C PHE A 536 30.38 -28.70 -3.55
N ASN A 537 29.42 -29.64 -3.60
CA ASN A 537 29.71 -31.05 -3.80
C ASN A 537 30.04 -31.32 -5.27
N GLN A 538 31.33 -31.30 -5.59
CA GLN A 538 31.85 -31.54 -6.94
C GLN A 538 31.51 -32.93 -7.49
N ALA A 539 31.37 -33.94 -6.63
CA ALA A 539 31.06 -35.30 -7.05
C ALA A 539 29.61 -35.44 -7.53
N GLN A 540 28.69 -34.67 -6.95
CA GLN A 540 27.28 -34.65 -7.33
C GLN A 540 26.89 -33.44 -8.18
N ASN A 541 27.86 -32.57 -8.46
CA ASN A 541 27.70 -31.29 -9.13
C ASN A 541 26.55 -30.42 -8.55
N GLN A 542 26.47 -30.32 -7.23
CA GLN A 542 25.36 -29.61 -6.56
C GLN A 542 25.81 -28.82 -5.32
N PRO A 543 25.14 -27.71 -4.99
CA PRO A 543 25.37 -27.00 -3.73
C PRO A 543 24.64 -27.69 -2.57
N GLU A 544 25.33 -27.81 -1.44
CA GLU A 544 24.85 -28.50 -0.24
C GLU A 544 25.14 -27.71 1.03
N LEU A 545 24.41 -28.03 2.09
CA LEU A 545 24.65 -27.64 3.46
C LEU A 545 24.57 -28.90 4.32
N ASN A 546 25.73 -29.42 4.69
CA ASN A 546 25.88 -30.55 5.59
C ASN A 546 27.26 -30.49 6.28
N ARG A 547 27.58 -31.48 7.11
CA ARG A 547 28.84 -31.56 7.87
C ARG A 547 30.12 -31.66 7.02
N HIS A 548 30.01 -31.84 5.69
CA HIS A 548 31.17 -31.96 4.80
C HIS A 548 31.63 -30.60 4.23
N GLY A 549 30.89 -29.51 4.52
CA GLY A 549 31.31 -28.16 4.17
C GLY A 549 32.43 -27.65 5.07
N GLU A 550 33.67 -27.83 4.63
CA GLU A 550 34.87 -27.38 5.34
C GLU A 550 35.24 -25.94 4.94
N PRO A 551 35.24 -24.96 5.86
CA PRO A 551 35.34 -23.52 5.52
C PRO A 551 36.65 -23.12 4.84
N ASP A 552 37.74 -23.85 5.11
CA ASP A 552 39.06 -23.58 4.54
C ASP A 552 39.16 -24.02 3.06
N GLN A 553 38.27 -24.90 2.60
CA GLN A 553 38.25 -25.42 1.24
C GLN A 553 37.63 -24.42 0.26
N LEU A 554 38.15 -24.35 -0.96
CA LEU A 554 37.60 -23.49 -2.01
C LEU A 554 36.13 -23.83 -2.35
N SER A 555 35.73 -25.09 -2.18
CA SER A 555 34.35 -25.53 -2.38
C SER A 555 33.35 -24.94 -1.39
N ALA A 556 33.78 -24.47 -0.20
CA ALA A 556 32.93 -23.81 0.77
C ALA A 556 32.97 -22.27 0.70
N LYS A 557 33.63 -21.73 -0.34
CA LYS A 557 33.78 -20.28 -0.58
C LYS A 557 32.87 -19.85 -1.73
N TRP A 558 32.33 -18.64 -1.62
CA TRP A 558 31.33 -18.09 -2.53
C TRP A 558 31.65 -16.64 -2.88
N MET A 559 31.45 -16.26 -4.13
CA MET A 559 31.42 -14.86 -4.55
C MET A 559 29.98 -14.36 -4.43
N ILE A 560 29.79 -13.23 -3.75
CA ILE A 560 28.50 -12.55 -3.64
C ILE A 560 28.62 -11.27 -4.44
N GLU A 561 27.84 -11.15 -5.50
CA GLU A 561 27.89 -10.06 -6.47
C GLU A 561 26.60 -9.24 -6.33
N SER A 562 26.70 -7.94 -6.07
CA SER A 562 25.55 -7.03 -6.13
C SER A 562 25.13 -6.80 -7.59
N ILE A 563 23.82 -6.71 -7.84
CA ILE A 563 23.23 -6.49 -9.17
C ILE A 563 22.56 -5.13 -9.28
#